data_AF-A0A7J5FS86-F1
#
_entry.id   AF-A0A7J5FS86-F1
#
_cell.length_a   1.000
_cell.length_b   1.000
_cell.length_c   1.000
_cell.angle_alpha   90.00
_cell.angle_beta   90.00
_cell.angle_gamma   90.00
#
_symmetry.space_group_name_H-M   'P 1'
#
loop_
_entity.id
_entity.type
_entity.pdbx_description
1 polymer ?
#
loop_
_entity_poly.entity_id
_entity_poly.type
_entity_poly.pdbx_seq_one_letter_code
_entity_poly.pdbx_strand_id
1 'polypeptide(L)'
;MKEEFADIQYAQIKEYNYTQWFNEEQYNGKILSESERKEFISVVDGIIAQHSEGLPLMISILEDAKEQHDEYHEINRIVASVYLFVLITMIDSMVAGKYFILADRDYDRRFMRGKLFVILNEGFKKLYGFNDKSHKNSEWNRLLSIMKYFPEVINRQYQDLTYLLEKQSHTSSWWKDERNFETHLDIEKLYKSRQEEIVESKVMMDSMKLFNALMAVSNFLGNVHTCIFNFLVGKYRRGELSE
;
A
#
# COMPACT_ATOMS: atom_id res chain seq x y z
N MET A 1 -38.76 22.91 10.54
CA MET A 1 -37.67 22.16 9.86
C MET A 1 -36.27 22.72 10.21
N LYS A 2 -36.03 23.15 11.47
CA LYS A 2 -34.73 23.69 11.93
C LYS A 2 -34.10 22.91 13.09
N GLU A 3 -34.77 21.87 13.58
CA GLU A 3 -34.32 21.06 14.73
C GLU A 3 -33.74 19.69 14.32
N GLU A 4 -33.95 19.22 13.09
CA GLU A 4 -33.54 17.87 12.64
C GLU A 4 -32.05 17.73 12.25
N PHE A 5 -31.25 18.80 12.29
CA PHE A 5 -29.87 18.79 11.79
C PHE A 5 -28.78 19.15 12.82
N ALA A 6 -29.16 19.34 14.09
CA ALA A 6 -28.25 19.74 15.17
C ALA A 6 -27.35 18.60 15.69
N ASP A 7 -27.73 17.33 15.47
CA ASP A 7 -27.07 16.15 16.06
C ASP A 7 -26.10 15.42 15.11
N ILE A 8 -25.77 16.00 13.95
CA ILE A 8 -24.95 15.27 12.96
C ILE A 8 -23.46 15.34 13.32
N GLN A 9 -22.93 14.21 13.77
CA GLN A 9 -21.51 13.99 14.02
C GLN A 9 -20.74 13.82 12.70
N TYR A 10 -19.76 14.69 12.44
CA TYR A 10 -18.80 14.46 11.36
C TYR A 10 -17.91 13.26 11.69
N ALA A 11 -17.51 12.51 10.66
CA ALA A 11 -16.58 11.41 10.85
C ALA A 11 -15.23 11.93 11.33
N GLN A 12 -14.67 11.30 12.37
CA GLN A 12 -13.45 11.75 13.02
C GLN A 12 -12.21 11.39 12.19
N ILE A 13 -11.31 12.37 12.03
CA ILE A 13 -9.96 12.13 11.50
C ILE A 13 -9.16 11.45 12.61
N LYS A 14 -8.57 10.29 12.31
CA LYS A 14 -7.75 9.55 13.26
C LYS A 14 -6.32 10.08 13.26
N GLU A 15 -5.71 10.23 14.44
CA GLU A 15 -4.27 10.47 14.54
C GLU A 15 -3.53 9.13 14.58
N TYR A 16 -2.48 9.00 13.78
CA TYR A 16 -1.67 7.81 13.69
C TYR A 16 -0.22 8.13 14.04
N ASN A 17 0.40 7.28 14.87
CA ASN A 17 1.83 7.31 15.08
C ASN A 17 2.53 6.47 14.00
N TYR A 18 2.72 7.06 12.82
CA TYR A 18 3.29 6.36 11.67
C TYR A 18 4.69 5.80 11.93
N THR A 19 5.48 6.41 12.82
CA THR A 19 6.87 5.99 13.11
C THR A 19 6.97 4.53 13.52
N GLN A 20 5.97 3.99 14.25
CA GLN A 20 5.98 2.60 14.70
C GLN A 20 6.02 1.60 13.54
N TRP A 21 5.45 1.94 12.39
CA TRP A 21 5.40 1.09 11.20
C TRP A 21 6.70 1.08 10.39
N PHE A 22 7.61 2.04 10.63
CA PHE A 22 8.87 2.20 9.90
C PHE A 22 10.10 1.84 10.76
N ASN A 23 9.90 1.30 11.96
CA ASN A 23 10.99 0.82 12.80
C ASN A 23 11.66 -0.40 12.15
N GLU A 24 12.98 -0.44 12.21
CA GLU A 24 13.73 -1.62 11.77
C GLU A 24 13.51 -2.75 12.77
N GLU A 25 12.87 -3.84 12.31
CA GLU A 25 12.74 -5.04 13.12
C GLU A 25 13.97 -5.94 12.94
N GLN A 26 14.48 -6.48 14.05
CA GLN A 26 15.59 -7.44 14.03
C GLN A 26 15.10 -8.84 13.67
N TYR A 27 15.83 -9.52 12.78
CA TYR A 27 15.49 -10.89 12.39
C TYR A 27 15.50 -11.82 13.61
N ASN A 28 14.36 -12.41 13.91
CA ASN A 28 14.18 -13.27 15.08
C ASN A 28 14.54 -14.75 14.81
N GLY A 29 14.94 -15.10 13.59
CA GLY A 29 15.28 -16.47 13.18
C GLY A 29 14.13 -17.47 13.23
N LYS A 30 12.89 -17.00 13.44
CA LYS A 30 11.72 -17.86 13.64
C LYS A 30 11.36 -18.59 12.36
N ILE A 31 11.15 -19.89 12.48
CA ILE A 31 10.50 -20.71 11.46
C ILE A 31 9.09 -20.98 11.96
N LEU A 32 8.08 -20.70 11.14
CA LEU A 32 6.69 -20.90 11.54
C LEU A 32 6.41 -22.40 11.76
N SER A 33 5.78 -22.70 12.89
CA SER A 33 5.19 -24.02 13.17
C SER A 33 4.01 -24.30 12.23
N GLU A 34 3.60 -25.57 12.12
CA GLU A 34 2.51 -25.96 11.23
C GLU A 34 1.18 -25.24 11.57
N SER A 35 0.87 -25.05 12.85
CA SER A 35 -0.32 -24.31 13.29
C SER A 35 -0.25 -22.84 12.89
N GLU A 36 0.90 -22.19 13.07
CA GLU A 36 1.10 -20.78 12.70
C GLU A 36 1.03 -20.58 11.18
N ARG A 37 1.55 -21.54 10.40
CA ARG A 37 1.39 -21.54 8.93
C ARG A 37 -0.08 -21.61 8.54
N LYS A 38 -0.84 -22.52 9.14
CA LYS A 38 -2.28 -22.67 8.87
C LYS A 38 -3.06 -21.40 9.21
N GLU A 39 -2.74 -20.77 10.33
CA GLU A 39 -3.34 -19.49 10.74
C GLU A 39 -3.00 -18.38 9.74
N PHE A 40 -1.72 -18.20 9.41
CA PHE A 40 -1.27 -17.20 8.44
C PHE A 40 -1.96 -17.38 7.08
N ILE A 41 -2.01 -18.62 6.59
CA ILE A 41 -2.69 -18.96 5.33
C ILE A 41 -4.17 -18.62 5.40
N SER A 42 -4.85 -18.98 6.48
CA SER A 42 -6.28 -18.69 6.66
C SER A 42 -6.56 -17.18 6.65
N VAL A 43 -5.70 -16.38 7.27
CA VAL A 43 -5.83 -14.91 7.27
C VAL A 43 -5.65 -14.36 5.85
N VAL A 44 -4.59 -14.79 5.16
CA VAL A 44 -4.33 -14.34 3.78
C VAL A 44 -5.45 -14.76 2.83
N ASP A 45 -5.99 -15.97 2.97
CA ASP A 45 -7.10 -16.45 2.15
C ASP A 45 -8.39 -15.65 2.38
N GLY A 46 -8.70 -15.29 3.62
CA GLY A 46 -9.82 -14.40 3.93
C GLY A 46 -9.67 -13.04 3.24
N ILE A 47 -8.47 -12.46 3.28
CA ILE A 47 -8.19 -11.17 2.64
C ILE A 47 -8.30 -11.30 1.12
N ILE A 48 -7.70 -12.32 0.50
CA ILE A 48 -7.79 -12.54 -0.95
C ILE A 48 -9.25 -12.69 -1.38
N ALA A 49 -10.04 -13.50 -0.68
CA ALA A 49 -11.45 -13.70 -1.00
C ALA A 49 -12.24 -12.38 -0.97
N GLN A 50 -12.13 -11.64 0.14
CA GLN A 50 -12.81 -10.35 0.30
C GLN A 50 -12.51 -9.36 -0.82
N HIS A 51 -11.25 -9.30 -1.27
CA HIS A 51 -10.83 -8.31 -2.27
C HIS A 51 -11.06 -8.79 -3.70
N SER A 52 -11.00 -10.10 -3.96
CA SER A 52 -11.27 -10.67 -5.29
C SER A 52 -12.71 -10.40 -5.73
N GLU A 53 -13.67 -10.47 -4.79
CA GLU A 53 -15.08 -10.14 -5.06
C GLU A 53 -15.28 -8.65 -5.41
N GLY A 54 -14.40 -7.77 -4.91
CA GLY A 54 -14.48 -6.32 -5.12
C GLY A 54 -13.84 -5.82 -6.43
N LEU A 55 -13.08 -6.66 -7.16
CA LEU A 55 -12.34 -6.22 -8.36
C LEU A 55 -13.21 -5.57 -9.45
N PRO A 56 -14.42 -6.09 -9.79
CA PRO A 56 -15.28 -5.45 -10.78
C PRO A 56 -15.70 -4.03 -10.38
N LEU A 57 -16.01 -3.82 -9.09
CA LEU A 57 -16.37 -2.51 -8.55
C LEU A 57 -15.19 -1.52 -8.67
N MET A 58 -13.96 -1.98 -8.38
CA MET A 58 -12.76 -1.14 -8.50
C MET A 58 -12.53 -0.67 -9.95
N ILE A 59 -12.80 -1.52 -10.93
CA ILE A 59 -12.70 -1.17 -12.36
C ILE A 59 -13.77 -0.14 -12.72
N SER A 60 -15.03 -0.36 -12.32
CA SER A 60 -16.12 0.59 -12.57
C SER A 60 -15.81 1.97 -11.97
N ILE A 61 -15.33 2.05 -10.72
CA ILE A 61 -14.94 3.33 -10.10
C ILE A 61 -13.90 4.09 -10.94
N LEU A 62 -12.91 3.37 -11.50
CA LEU A 62 -11.88 3.99 -12.35
C LEU A 62 -12.40 4.42 -13.72
N GLU A 63 -13.40 3.72 -14.25
CA GLU A 63 -14.03 4.05 -15.53
C GLU A 63 -14.97 5.23 -15.39
N ASP A 64 -15.86 5.23 -14.40
CA ASP A 64 -16.81 6.30 -14.12
C ASP A 64 -16.09 7.63 -13.83
N ALA A 65 -14.95 7.57 -13.14
CA ALA A 65 -14.13 8.74 -12.84
C ALA A 65 -13.48 9.40 -14.08
N LYS A 66 -13.54 8.80 -15.28
CA LYS A 66 -12.97 9.40 -16.51
C LYS A 66 -13.88 10.44 -17.15
N GLU A 67 -15.18 10.39 -16.91
CA GLU A 67 -16.17 11.20 -17.63
C GLU A 67 -16.40 12.58 -17.01
N GLN A 68 -15.89 12.81 -15.79
CA GLN A 68 -16.07 14.06 -15.04
C GLN A 68 -14.73 14.78 -14.83
N HIS A 69 -14.75 16.08 -15.13
CA HIS A 69 -13.55 16.93 -15.20
C HIS A 69 -13.55 18.11 -14.22
N ASP A 70 -14.52 18.18 -13.30
CA ASP A 70 -14.44 19.17 -12.23
C ASP A 70 -13.42 18.79 -11.15
N GLU A 71 -13.06 19.78 -10.35
CA GLU A 71 -12.04 19.71 -9.31
C GLU A 71 -12.32 18.62 -8.26
N TYR A 72 -13.58 18.42 -7.89
CA TYR A 72 -13.95 17.39 -6.92
C TYR A 72 -13.69 15.98 -7.48
N HIS A 73 -14.13 15.72 -8.71
CA HIS A 73 -13.93 14.43 -9.35
C HIS A 73 -12.46 14.17 -9.68
N GLU A 74 -11.68 15.20 -10.01
CA GLU A 74 -10.23 15.08 -10.14
C GLU A 74 -9.56 14.66 -8.83
N ILE A 75 -9.90 15.32 -7.72
CA ILE A 75 -9.38 14.95 -6.38
C ILE A 75 -9.76 13.51 -6.05
N ASN A 76 -11.04 13.15 -6.19
CA ASN A 76 -11.54 11.82 -5.86
C ASN A 76 -10.83 10.75 -6.72
N ARG A 77 -10.68 10.98 -8.03
CA ARG A 77 -9.97 10.07 -8.94
C ARG A 77 -8.51 9.86 -8.54
N ILE A 78 -7.81 10.90 -8.12
CA ILE A 78 -6.42 10.78 -7.65
C ILE A 78 -6.38 9.91 -6.40
N VAL A 79 -7.20 10.20 -5.39
CA VAL A 79 -7.22 9.46 -4.12
C VAL A 79 -7.61 8.00 -4.33
N ALA A 80 -8.68 7.74 -5.09
CA ALA A 80 -9.13 6.39 -5.43
C ALA A 80 -8.05 5.61 -6.20
N SER A 81 -7.40 6.23 -7.19
CA SER A 81 -6.35 5.56 -7.96
C SER A 81 -5.15 5.17 -7.09
N VAL A 82 -4.72 6.03 -6.17
CA VAL A 82 -3.62 5.71 -5.24
C VAL A 82 -4.05 4.62 -4.25
N TYR A 83 -5.28 4.69 -3.73
CA TYR A 83 -5.83 3.67 -2.83
C TYR A 83 -5.87 2.29 -3.49
N LEU A 84 -6.35 2.20 -4.73
CA LEU A 84 -6.39 0.95 -5.50
C LEU A 84 -5.00 0.37 -5.73
N PHE A 85 -4.02 1.21 -6.07
CA PHE A 85 -2.63 0.77 -6.19
C PHE A 85 -2.12 0.17 -4.87
N VAL A 86 -2.35 0.86 -3.74
CA VAL A 86 -1.92 0.39 -2.42
C VAL A 86 -2.54 -0.97 -2.11
N LEU A 87 -3.84 -1.10 -2.34
CA LEU A 87 -4.62 -2.30 -2.07
C LEU A 87 -4.14 -3.50 -2.88
N ILE A 88 -4.01 -3.34 -4.20
CA ILE A 88 -3.53 -4.40 -5.10
C ILE A 88 -2.11 -4.82 -4.71
N THR A 89 -1.22 -3.85 -4.45
CA THR A 89 0.17 -4.15 -4.08
C THR A 89 0.25 -4.91 -2.75
N MET A 90 -0.62 -4.58 -1.78
CA MET A 90 -0.72 -5.32 -0.51
C MET A 90 -1.15 -6.77 -0.75
N ILE A 91 -2.20 -6.98 -1.55
CA ILE A 91 -2.72 -8.32 -1.86
C ILE A 91 -1.66 -9.15 -2.59
N ASP A 92 -1.03 -8.59 -3.63
CA ASP A 92 0.03 -9.28 -4.38
C ASP A 92 1.20 -9.69 -3.47
N SER A 93 1.60 -8.81 -2.55
CA SER A 93 2.64 -9.10 -1.55
C SER A 93 2.22 -10.26 -0.63
N MET A 94 0.97 -10.26 -0.16
CA MET A 94 0.43 -11.33 0.69
C MET A 94 0.32 -12.66 -0.07
N VAL A 95 -0.13 -12.64 -1.32
CA VAL A 95 -0.22 -13.83 -2.18
C VAL A 95 1.17 -14.44 -2.39
N ALA A 96 2.16 -13.62 -2.76
CA ALA A 96 3.53 -14.10 -2.94
C ALA A 96 4.13 -14.63 -1.62
N GLY A 97 3.89 -13.94 -0.50
CA GLY A 97 4.29 -14.40 0.84
C GLY A 97 3.64 -15.74 1.22
N LYS A 98 2.34 -15.91 0.96
CA LYS A 98 1.61 -17.17 1.17
C LYS A 98 2.25 -18.32 0.40
N TYR A 99 2.49 -18.15 -0.90
CA TYR A 99 3.08 -19.20 -1.72
C TYR A 99 4.54 -19.49 -1.35
N PHE A 100 5.28 -18.48 -0.87
CA PHE A 100 6.61 -18.69 -0.29
C PHE A 100 6.57 -19.59 0.96
N ILE A 101 5.63 -19.34 1.88
CA ILE A 101 5.44 -20.13 3.12
C ILE A 101 4.95 -21.55 2.83
N LEU A 102 4.11 -21.72 1.80
CA LEU A 102 3.55 -23.01 1.37
C LEU A 102 4.50 -23.85 0.51
N ALA A 103 5.60 -23.29 0.03
CA ALA A 103 6.48 -24.00 -0.89
C ALA A 103 7.19 -25.17 -0.19
N ASP A 104 6.81 -26.39 -0.59
CA ASP A 104 7.43 -27.63 -0.10
C ASP A 104 8.78 -27.91 -0.76
N ARG A 105 8.90 -27.59 -2.06
CA ARG A 105 10.15 -27.78 -2.81
C ARG A 105 11.07 -26.57 -2.63
N ASP A 106 12.35 -26.86 -2.45
CA ASP A 106 13.38 -25.84 -2.26
C ASP A 106 13.43 -24.83 -3.43
N TYR A 107 13.32 -25.32 -4.66
CA TYR A 107 13.28 -24.45 -5.84
C TYR A 107 12.05 -23.53 -5.87
N ASP A 108 10.86 -24.05 -5.55
CA ASP A 108 9.62 -23.27 -5.52
C ASP A 108 9.72 -22.15 -4.47
N ARG A 109 10.30 -22.45 -3.31
CA ARG A 109 10.55 -21.47 -2.25
C ARG A 109 11.50 -20.36 -2.72
N ARG A 110 12.59 -20.74 -3.38
CA ARG A 110 13.55 -19.78 -3.95
C ARG A 110 12.91 -18.92 -5.02
N PHE A 111 12.12 -19.52 -5.91
CA PHE A 111 11.36 -18.82 -6.94
C PHE A 111 10.38 -17.80 -6.34
N MET A 112 9.60 -18.22 -5.35
CA MET A 112 8.63 -17.34 -4.70
C MET A 112 9.29 -16.21 -3.90
N ARG A 113 10.45 -16.44 -3.27
CA ARG A 113 11.27 -15.38 -2.66
C ARG A 113 11.61 -14.29 -3.66
N GLY A 114 12.07 -14.70 -4.85
CA GLY A 114 12.40 -13.78 -5.94
C GLY A 114 11.20 -12.95 -6.40
N LYS A 115 10.05 -13.61 -6.63
CA LYS A 115 8.80 -12.92 -7.00
C LYS A 115 8.35 -11.93 -5.93
N LEU A 116 8.42 -12.32 -4.65
CA LEU A 116 8.12 -11.43 -3.54
C LEU A 116 9.04 -10.20 -3.57
N PHE A 117 10.36 -10.37 -3.70
CA PHE A 117 11.31 -9.25 -3.73
C PHE A 117 11.12 -8.32 -4.92
N VAL A 118 10.69 -8.83 -6.09
CA VAL A 118 10.27 -7.98 -7.21
C VAL A 118 9.08 -7.11 -6.83
N ILE A 119 8.05 -7.68 -6.20
CA ILE A 119 6.88 -6.93 -5.72
C ILE A 119 7.30 -5.89 -4.68
N LEU A 120 8.18 -6.25 -3.73
CA LEU A 120 8.70 -5.32 -2.73
C LEU A 120 9.39 -4.11 -3.39
N ASN A 121 10.28 -4.37 -4.35
CA ASN A 121 11.05 -3.32 -5.03
C ASN A 121 10.18 -2.43 -5.93
N GLU A 122 9.46 -3.02 -6.88
CA GLU A 122 8.68 -2.27 -7.86
C GLU A 122 7.45 -1.63 -7.19
N GLY A 123 6.86 -2.29 -6.20
CA GLY A 123 5.80 -1.75 -5.36
C GLY A 123 6.25 -0.51 -4.61
N PHE A 124 7.37 -0.55 -3.87
CA PHE A 124 7.87 0.64 -3.17
C PHE A 124 8.29 1.75 -4.14
N LYS A 125 8.94 1.40 -5.26
CA LYS A 125 9.35 2.35 -6.29
C LYS A 125 8.16 3.08 -6.91
N LYS A 126 7.05 2.38 -7.14
CA LYS A 126 5.83 2.98 -7.67
C LYS A 126 5.06 3.73 -6.59
N LEU A 127 5.08 3.27 -5.34
CA LEU A 127 4.51 3.98 -4.20
C LEU A 127 5.19 5.34 -3.99
N TYR A 128 6.50 5.35 -3.78
CA TYR A 128 7.26 6.55 -3.39
C TYR A 128 8.48 6.83 -4.28
N GLY A 129 9.22 5.81 -4.74
CA GLY A 129 10.45 5.98 -5.54
C GLY A 129 11.75 5.86 -4.73
N PHE A 130 12.87 5.65 -5.42
CA PHE A 130 14.22 5.51 -4.84
C PHE A 130 15.18 6.66 -5.20
N ASN A 131 14.71 7.60 -6.02
CA ASN A 131 15.42 8.81 -6.45
C ASN A 131 14.40 9.82 -6.97
N ASP A 132 14.81 11.08 -7.14
CA ASP A 132 13.95 12.18 -7.59
C ASP A 132 13.14 11.86 -8.85
N LYS A 133 13.75 11.19 -9.83
CA LYS A 133 13.07 10.85 -11.09
C LYS A 133 11.94 9.86 -10.85
N SER A 134 12.21 8.78 -10.10
CA SER A 134 11.18 7.80 -9.75
C SER A 134 10.15 8.38 -8.79
N HIS A 135 10.55 9.27 -7.89
CA HIS A 135 9.66 9.92 -6.94
C HIS A 135 8.65 10.84 -7.63
N LYS A 136 9.09 11.65 -8.59
CA LYS A 136 8.19 12.51 -9.40
C LYS A 136 7.11 11.72 -10.13
N ASN A 137 7.39 10.46 -10.47
CA ASN A 137 6.47 9.57 -11.18
C ASN A 137 5.73 8.59 -10.23
N SER A 138 5.86 8.76 -8.92
CA SER A 138 5.27 7.86 -7.92
C SER A 138 3.80 8.20 -7.63
N GLU A 139 3.07 7.21 -7.11
CA GLU A 139 1.68 7.37 -6.67
C GLU A 139 1.57 8.36 -5.51
N TRP A 140 2.54 8.37 -4.59
CA TRP A 140 2.60 9.34 -3.49
C TRP A 140 2.73 10.78 -3.99
N ASN A 141 3.60 11.04 -4.96
CA ASN A 141 3.77 12.38 -5.52
C ASN A 141 2.52 12.91 -6.24
N ARG A 142 1.64 12.03 -6.73
CA ARG A 142 0.34 12.43 -7.30
C ARG A 142 -0.57 13.10 -6.26
N LEU A 143 -0.44 12.77 -4.98
CA LEU A 143 -1.22 13.37 -3.91
C LEU A 143 -0.82 14.82 -3.63
N LEU A 144 0.41 15.22 -3.94
CA LEU A 144 0.92 16.56 -3.67
C LEU A 144 0.04 17.66 -4.27
N SER A 145 -0.47 17.46 -5.49
CA SER A 145 -1.28 18.47 -6.20
C SER A 145 -2.62 18.75 -5.51
N ILE A 146 -3.14 17.80 -4.73
CA ILE A 146 -4.44 17.90 -4.06
C ILE A 146 -4.33 18.27 -2.57
N MET A 147 -3.14 18.24 -1.98
CA MET A 147 -2.96 18.53 -0.53
C MET A 147 -3.45 19.92 -0.11
N LYS A 148 -3.41 20.91 -1.02
CA LYS A 148 -3.93 22.27 -0.79
C LYS A 148 -5.42 22.35 -0.46
N TYR A 149 -6.21 21.31 -0.78
CA TYR A 149 -7.65 21.27 -0.50
C TYR A 149 -7.99 20.66 0.86
N PHE A 150 -7.02 20.08 1.55
CA PHE A 150 -7.23 19.38 2.81
C PHE A 150 -6.83 20.25 4.01
N PRO A 151 -7.41 20.01 5.20
CA PRO A 151 -7.08 20.77 6.40
C PRO A 151 -5.64 20.54 6.84
N GLU A 152 -5.14 21.41 7.72
CA GLU A 152 -3.76 21.38 8.22
C GLU A 152 -3.39 20.01 8.83
N VAL A 153 -4.31 19.38 9.54
CA VAL A 153 -4.09 18.05 10.15
C VAL A 153 -3.74 16.97 9.12
N ILE A 154 -4.37 17.00 7.94
CA ILE A 154 -4.07 16.06 6.85
C ILE A 154 -2.73 16.42 6.21
N ASN A 155 -2.46 17.70 6.00
CA ASN A 155 -1.18 18.17 5.46
C ASN A 155 0.00 17.76 6.36
N ARG A 156 -0.16 17.85 7.69
CA ARG A 156 0.84 17.40 8.66
C ARG A 156 1.09 15.89 8.55
N GLN A 157 0.03 15.08 8.52
CA GLN A 157 0.16 13.63 8.33
C GLN A 157 0.85 13.27 7.00
N TYR A 158 0.55 14.01 5.92
CA TYR A 158 1.22 13.85 4.63
C TYR A 158 2.72 14.16 4.72
N GLN A 159 3.10 15.23 5.41
CA GLN A 159 4.51 15.59 5.60
C GLN A 159 5.26 14.56 6.46
N ASP A 160 4.65 14.11 7.56
CA ASP A 160 5.23 13.09 8.44
C ASP A 160 5.46 11.77 7.68
N LEU A 161 4.48 11.33 6.89
CA LEU A 161 4.62 10.15 6.05
C LEU A 161 5.62 10.33 4.92
N THR A 162 5.68 11.51 4.30
CA THR A 162 6.67 11.82 3.26
C THR A 162 8.08 11.64 3.81
N TYR A 163 8.36 12.17 5.01
CA TYR A 163 9.66 11.99 5.67
C TYR A 163 9.99 10.51 5.93
N LEU A 164 9.02 9.71 6.39
CA LEU A 164 9.23 8.29 6.67
C LEU A 164 9.46 7.47 5.39
N LEU A 165 8.68 7.72 4.34
CA LEU A 165 8.86 7.10 3.03
C LEU A 165 10.19 7.50 2.39
N GLU A 166 10.58 8.77 2.50
CA GLU A 166 11.88 9.27 2.05
C GLU A 166 13.02 8.52 2.74
N LYS A 167 12.97 8.42 4.07
CA LYS A 167 13.97 7.69 4.86
C LYS A 167 14.06 6.23 4.40
N GLN A 168 12.92 5.55 4.22
CA GLN A 168 12.89 4.16 3.76
C GLN A 168 13.46 4.00 2.33
N SER A 169 13.28 5.00 1.45
CA SER A 169 13.82 4.96 0.09
C SER A 169 15.35 4.88 0.07
N HIS A 170 16.02 5.46 1.06
CA HIS A 170 17.48 5.44 1.20
C HIS A 170 18.01 4.15 1.83
N THR A 171 17.22 3.45 2.64
CA THR A 171 17.63 2.23 3.34
C THR A 171 17.23 0.93 2.62
N SER A 172 16.42 1.03 1.54
CA SER A 172 15.84 -0.11 0.81
C SER A 172 16.63 -0.52 -0.44
N SER A 173 17.93 -0.23 -0.50
CA SER A 173 18.79 -0.54 -1.65
C SER A 173 18.97 -2.04 -1.89
N TRP A 174 18.80 -2.87 -0.87
CA TRP A 174 19.06 -4.31 -0.88
C TRP A 174 18.06 -5.14 -1.72
N TRP A 175 16.89 -4.60 -2.04
CA TRP A 175 15.94 -5.25 -2.97
C TRP A 175 16.35 -5.14 -4.45
N LYS A 176 17.21 -4.16 -4.76
CA LYS A 176 17.49 -3.76 -6.13
C LYS A 176 18.16 -4.87 -6.93
N ASP A 177 19.10 -5.57 -6.30
CA ASP A 177 19.90 -6.60 -6.96
C ASP A 177 19.05 -7.84 -7.28
N GLU A 178 18.30 -8.37 -6.31
CA GLU A 178 17.40 -9.50 -6.55
C GLU A 178 16.37 -9.15 -7.64
N ARG A 179 15.75 -7.97 -7.56
CA ARG A 179 14.82 -7.52 -8.60
C ARG A 179 15.49 -7.52 -9.97
N ASN A 180 16.71 -6.99 -10.10
CA ASN A 180 17.40 -6.93 -11.38
C ASN A 180 17.67 -8.34 -11.93
N PHE A 181 18.06 -9.29 -11.08
CA PHE A 181 18.30 -10.67 -11.50
C PHE A 181 17.02 -11.32 -12.02
N GLU A 182 15.90 -11.11 -11.33
CA GLU A 182 14.58 -11.63 -11.71
C GLU A 182 14.02 -10.99 -12.98
N THR A 183 14.13 -9.67 -13.13
CA THR A 183 13.50 -8.94 -14.25
C THR A 183 14.31 -8.99 -15.53
N HIS A 184 15.64 -9.01 -15.43
CA HIS A 184 16.52 -9.01 -16.60
C HIS A 184 17.03 -10.40 -16.97
N LEU A 185 16.67 -11.44 -16.20
CA LEU A 185 17.05 -12.83 -16.45
C LEU A 185 18.57 -12.99 -16.63
N ASP A 186 19.36 -12.31 -15.80
CA ASP A 186 20.81 -12.51 -15.72
C ASP A 186 21.06 -13.91 -15.16
N ILE A 187 21.19 -14.90 -16.05
CA ILE A 187 21.16 -16.34 -15.71
C ILE A 187 22.21 -16.68 -14.66
N GLU A 188 23.41 -16.12 -14.76
CA GLU A 188 24.50 -16.40 -13.82
C GLU A 188 24.17 -15.86 -12.43
N LYS A 189 23.73 -14.60 -12.33
CA LYS A 189 23.40 -14.00 -11.03
C LYS A 189 22.12 -14.56 -10.44
N LEU A 190 21.13 -14.85 -11.27
CA LEU A 190 19.90 -15.50 -10.86
C LEU A 190 20.20 -16.89 -10.29
N TYR A 191 21.05 -17.68 -10.94
CA TYR A 191 21.45 -18.99 -10.42
C TYR A 191 22.18 -18.88 -9.07
N LYS A 192 23.10 -17.92 -8.93
CA LYS A 192 23.80 -17.66 -7.66
C LYS A 192 22.85 -17.23 -6.56
N SER A 193 21.98 -16.26 -6.82
CA SER A 193 20.94 -15.82 -5.88
C SER A 193 20.04 -17.00 -5.46
N ARG A 194 19.67 -17.86 -6.41
CA ARG A 194 18.91 -19.09 -6.15
C ARG A 194 19.69 -20.13 -5.35
N GLN A 195 20.98 -20.00 -5.09
CA GLN A 195 21.73 -20.91 -4.21
C GLN A 195 21.85 -20.39 -2.77
N GLU A 196 21.57 -19.10 -2.53
CA GLU A 196 21.68 -18.52 -1.20
C GLU A 196 20.75 -19.20 -0.19
N GLU A 197 21.24 -19.42 1.03
CA GLU A 197 20.41 -19.98 2.10
C GLU A 197 19.19 -19.09 2.36
N ILE A 198 18.00 -19.71 2.42
CA ILE A 198 16.76 -19.00 2.70
C ILE A 198 16.50 -19.03 4.20
N VAL A 199 16.55 -17.84 4.79
CA VAL A 199 16.06 -17.60 6.15
C VAL A 199 14.62 -17.08 6.06
N GLU A 200 13.65 -17.93 6.40
CA GLU A 200 12.21 -17.63 6.28
C GLU A 200 11.83 -16.32 7.00
N SER A 201 12.21 -16.18 8.28
CA SER A 201 11.93 -14.95 9.05
C SER A 201 12.48 -13.70 8.39
N LYS A 202 13.67 -13.78 7.78
CA LYS A 202 14.27 -12.64 7.09
C LYS A 202 13.38 -12.22 5.93
N VAL A 203 13.01 -13.15 5.04
CA VAL A 203 12.16 -12.88 3.88
C VAL A 203 10.81 -12.30 4.30
N MET A 204 10.19 -12.84 5.35
CA MET A 204 8.89 -12.34 5.83
C MET A 204 9.00 -10.95 6.48
N MET A 205 9.99 -10.71 7.33
CA MET A 205 10.20 -9.39 7.95
C MET A 205 10.59 -8.32 6.91
N ASP A 206 11.34 -8.74 5.90
CA ASP A 206 11.66 -7.93 4.74
C ASP A 206 10.39 -7.55 3.95
N SER A 207 9.44 -8.47 3.81
CA SER A 207 8.13 -8.17 3.20
C SER A 207 7.27 -7.21 4.04
N MET A 208 7.39 -7.29 5.37
CA MET A 208 6.67 -6.40 6.28
C MET A 208 7.06 -4.93 6.10
N LYS A 209 8.28 -4.64 5.63
CA LYS A 209 8.70 -3.25 5.36
C LYS A 209 7.86 -2.57 4.28
N LEU A 210 7.56 -3.26 3.16
CA LEU A 210 6.64 -2.70 2.16
C LEU A 210 5.21 -2.71 2.72
N PHE A 211 4.80 -3.80 3.35
CA PHE A 211 3.43 -3.94 3.86
C PHE A 211 3.08 -2.83 4.85
N ASN A 212 3.98 -2.52 5.78
CA ASN A 212 3.82 -1.43 6.75
C ASN A 212 3.73 -0.06 6.08
N ALA A 213 4.57 0.20 5.06
CA ALA A 213 4.48 1.44 4.29
C ALA A 213 3.13 1.57 3.56
N LEU A 214 2.66 0.48 2.95
CA LEU A 214 1.36 0.44 2.28
C LEU A 214 0.20 0.62 3.28
N MET A 215 0.25 -0.03 4.44
CA MET A 215 -0.72 0.13 5.53
C MET A 215 -0.77 1.56 6.06
N ALA A 216 0.40 2.17 6.27
CA ALA A 216 0.52 3.55 6.72
C ALA A 216 -0.13 4.52 5.70
N VAL A 217 0.14 4.33 4.41
CA VAL A 217 -0.49 5.10 3.34
C VAL A 217 -2.00 4.83 3.25
N SER A 218 -2.44 3.58 3.40
CA SER A 218 -3.86 3.21 3.40
C SER A 218 -4.63 3.92 4.53
N ASN A 219 -4.06 3.95 5.73
CA ASN A 219 -4.63 4.67 6.88
C ASN A 219 -4.73 6.17 6.63
N PHE A 220 -3.69 6.77 6.04
CA PHE A 220 -3.72 8.17 5.62
C PHE A 220 -4.83 8.43 4.59
N LEU A 221 -4.95 7.60 3.55
CA LEU A 221 -6.00 7.72 2.54
C LEU A 221 -7.40 7.55 3.14
N GLY A 222 -7.55 6.74 4.19
CA GLY A 222 -8.80 6.65 4.97
C GLY A 222 -9.19 7.99 5.63
N ASN A 223 -8.23 8.72 6.17
CA ASN A 223 -8.46 10.08 6.70
C ASN A 223 -8.77 11.08 5.58
N VAL A 224 -8.09 10.99 4.43
CA VAL A 224 -8.38 11.81 3.25
C VAL A 224 -9.82 11.56 2.74
N HIS A 225 -10.23 10.31 2.61
CA HIS A 225 -11.61 9.94 2.28
C HIS A 225 -12.62 10.47 3.31
N THR A 226 -12.27 10.43 4.60
CA THR A 226 -13.11 11.00 5.66
C THR A 226 -13.34 12.51 5.46
N CYS A 227 -12.31 13.27 5.05
CA CYS A 227 -12.46 14.67 4.69
C CYS A 227 -13.38 14.89 3.48
N ILE A 228 -13.19 14.09 2.42
CA ILE A 228 -14.04 14.14 1.22
C ILE A 228 -15.50 13.85 1.56
N PHE A 229 -15.75 12.84 2.39
CA PHE A 229 -17.08 12.49 2.86
C PHE A 229 -17.72 13.62 3.68
N ASN A 230 -16.99 14.17 4.66
CA ASN A 230 -17.47 15.28 5.47
C ASN A 230 -17.79 16.53 4.62
N PHE A 231 -17.02 16.78 3.55
CA PHE A 231 -17.30 17.84 2.59
C PHE A 231 -18.63 17.62 1.84
N LEU A 232 -18.87 16.40 1.33
CA LEU A 232 -20.13 16.05 0.67
C LEU A 232 -21.33 16.19 1.62
N VAL A 233 -21.20 15.69 2.85
CA VAL A 233 -22.22 15.85 3.89
C VAL A 233 -22.51 17.34 4.14
N GLY A 234 -21.48 18.17 4.17
CA GLY A 234 -21.62 19.62 4.29
C GLY A 234 -22.38 20.25 3.12
N LYS A 235 -22.07 19.87 1.88
CA LYS A 235 -22.80 20.34 0.67
C LYS A 235 -24.25 19.89 0.68
N TYR A 236 -24.50 18.63 1.02
CA TYR A 236 -25.86 18.09 1.15
C TYR A 236 -26.70 18.94 2.12
N ARG A 237 -26.14 19.25 3.31
CA ARG A 237 -26.81 20.09 4.31
C ARG A 237 -27.17 21.48 3.81
N ARG A 238 -26.35 22.06 2.93
CA ARG A 238 -26.58 23.40 2.37
C ARG A 238 -27.48 23.41 1.14
N GLY A 239 -27.94 22.23 0.68
CA GLY A 239 -28.71 22.11 -0.56
C GLY A 239 -27.87 22.40 -1.81
N GLU A 240 -26.55 22.21 -1.73
CA GLU A 240 -25.58 22.50 -2.80
C GLU A 240 -25.21 21.26 -3.62
N LEU A 241 -25.79 20.10 -3.32
CA LEU A 241 -25.76 18.93 -4.20
C LEU A 241 -26.97 19.04 -5.12
N SER A 242 -26.80 19.61 -6.31
CA SER A 242 -27.79 19.50 -7.38
C SER A 242 -27.71 18.12 -8.02
N GLU A 243 -28.85 17.61 -8.49
CA GLU A 243 -28.92 16.43 -9.37
C GLU A 243 -28.00 16.54 -10.60
#